data_AF-A0AAV8H400-F1
#
_entry.id   AF-A0AAV8H400-F1
#
_cell.length_a   1.000
_cell.length_b   1.000
_cell.length_c   1.000
_cell.angle_alpha   90.00
_cell.angle_beta   90.00
_cell.angle_gamma   90.00
#
_symmetry.space_group_name_H-M   'P 1'
#
loop_
_entity.id
_entity.type
_entity.pdbx_description
1 polymer ?
#
loop_
_entity_poly.entity_id
_entity_poly.type
_entity_poly.pdbx_seq_one_letter_code
_entity_poly.pdbx_strand_id
1 'polypeptide(L)'
;MTSTHRKAIMANCSNQIRRTTIIPTLVQIFLLLLGSPLLSKVLCIKECTNSPTPTELASHTVRAQLSAEEVRALQEKSRSHLHLIPTDKTEWIDLMPRRFLSSSTDSHNNNIKKHHVEEFNWRMLDRSIKGSYTRLASWKRGGNFLSEVSLHDVRLASDSIYGQAQQTNLEYLLLLDVDRLVWSFKKQAGLETPGTPYGGWEGADVELRGHFVGHYMSATAMAWASTHNMTLFSKMTSLVDALYACQNAIGTGYLSAFPDEFFDRFEAIKPVWAPYYTIHKITQGLLDQYTYAGNAKTLEMVTWMAEYFANRVKNVIQKYTIERHYTSLNEETGGMNDVLYQLYKITKDERHLILAHLFDKPCFLGLLAVQADSLSNFHSNTHIPIVLGAQKRYEVTGDPLYKGIGIFFMDIVNSSHAYASGGTSVGEFWLDPKHLADTLSTETQESCTTYNMLKVS
;
A
#
# COMPACT_ATOMS: atom_id res chain seq x y z
N MET A 1 55.89 -46.09 -5.48
CA MET A 1 57.32 -46.21 -5.83
C MET A 1 57.89 -44.80 -5.98
N THR A 2 58.19 -44.10 -4.87
CA THR A 2 59.52 -43.96 -4.21
C THR A 2 60.54 -43.22 -5.08
N SER A 3 60.74 -41.92 -4.82
CA SER A 3 61.83 -41.30 -4.02
C SER A 3 62.91 -40.73 -4.94
N THR A 4 63.27 -39.45 -4.86
CA THR A 4 64.35 -38.86 -4.03
C THR A 4 64.52 -37.41 -4.55
N HIS A 5 64.87 -36.36 -3.82
CA HIS A 5 65.96 -36.18 -2.86
C HIS A 5 65.73 -34.93 -1.98
N ARG A 6 66.01 -35.04 -0.68
CA ARG A 6 66.44 -33.95 0.20
C ARG A 6 67.97 -34.02 0.34
N LYS A 7 68.65 -32.88 0.44
CA LYS A 7 69.79 -32.67 1.37
C LYS A 7 70.09 -31.18 1.55
N ALA A 8 70.25 -30.80 2.80
CA ALA A 8 70.54 -29.47 3.33
C ALA A 8 72.04 -29.25 3.52
N ILE A 9 72.48 -27.99 3.59
CA ILE A 9 73.74 -27.57 4.24
C ILE A 9 73.50 -26.26 5.01
N MET A 10 73.86 -26.27 6.30
CA MET A 10 73.94 -25.15 7.24
C MET A 10 75.29 -24.41 7.12
N ALA A 11 75.33 -23.10 7.41
CA ALA A 11 76.33 -22.38 8.24
C ALA A 11 76.13 -20.85 8.04
N ASN A 12 75.57 -20.10 8.99
CA ASN A 12 76.15 -19.54 10.21
C ASN A 12 77.12 -18.35 9.98
N CYS A 13 76.64 -17.13 10.23
CA CYS A 13 77.48 -16.01 10.68
C CYS A 13 76.63 -15.06 11.55
N SER A 14 76.99 -15.00 12.83
CA SER A 14 76.42 -14.14 13.87
C SER A 14 77.32 -12.94 14.10
N ASN A 15 76.73 -11.88 14.68
CA ASN A 15 77.31 -10.76 15.42
C ASN A 15 77.59 -9.46 14.68
N GLN A 16 76.68 -8.51 14.89
CA GLN A 16 77.07 -7.29 15.62
C GLN A 16 75.89 -6.80 16.49
N ILE A 17 76.13 -6.69 17.80
CA ILE A 17 75.18 -6.25 18.83
C ILE A 17 75.71 -4.92 19.42
N ARG A 18 74.76 -4.05 19.80
CA ARG A 18 74.76 -2.99 20.84
C ARG A 18 74.64 -1.57 20.24
N ARG A 19 73.69 -0.71 20.63
CA ARG A 19 72.98 -0.61 21.94
C ARG A 19 71.81 0.41 21.89
N THR A 20 70.65 0.05 22.49
CA THR A 20 69.75 0.82 23.42
C THR A 20 68.99 2.09 22.93
N THR A 21 67.69 2.37 23.17
CA THR A 21 66.55 1.77 23.92
C THR A 21 65.22 2.54 23.59
N ILE A 22 64.05 2.00 24.03
CA ILE A 22 62.68 2.61 24.18
C ILE A 22 61.67 2.28 23.04
N ILE A 23 61.08 1.07 22.96
CA ILE A 23 59.73 0.55 23.36
C ILE A 23 58.49 1.35 22.81
N PRO A 24 57.27 0.76 22.68
CA PRO A 24 56.65 0.11 21.51
C PRO A 24 55.30 0.77 21.12
N THR A 25 54.58 0.28 20.12
CA THR A 25 53.08 0.26 20.00
C THR A 25 52.69 0.29 18.53
N LEU A 26 52.52 -0.87 17.89
CA LEU A 26 51.73 -0.98 16.64
C LEU A 26 51.43 -2.42 16.22
N VAL A 27 51.96 -3.45 16.90
CA VAL A 27 51.80 -4.86 16.47
C VAL A 27 50.86 -5.68 17.38
N GLN A 28 50.20 -5.04 18.35
CA GLN A 28 49.29 -5.72 19.29
C GLN A 28 47.83 -5.23 19.21
N ILE A 29 47.41 -4.76 18.03
CA ILE A 29 46.01 -4.39 17.73
C ILE A 29 45.37 -5.30 16.66
N PHE A 30 46.14 -6.20 16.03
CA PHE A 30 45.63 -7.00 14.91
C PHE A 30 45.13 -8.41 15.26
N LEU A 31 45.07 -8.78 16.56
CA LEU A 31 44.70 -10.14 17.00
C LEU A 31 43.74 -10.17 18.21
N LEU A 32 42.82 -9.21 18.31
CA LEU A 32 41.71 -9.20 19.30
C LEU A 32 40.36 -8.82 18.67
N LEU A 33 40.08 -9.32 17.46
CA LEU A 33 38.75 -9.19 16.81
C LEU A 33 38.24 -10.55 16.29
N LEU A 34 38.51 -11.63 17.01
CA LEU A 34 37.91 -12.94 16.78
C LEU A 34 37.49 -13.51 18.15
N GLY A 35 36.25 -13.24 18.57
CA GLY A 35 35.69 -13.88 19.77
C GLY A 35 34.54 -13.15 20.46
N SER A 36 33.38 -13.01 19.81
CA SER A 36 32.07 -13.12 20.46
C SER A 36 30.93 -13.13 19.43
N PRO A 37 30.18 -14.23 19.26
CA PRO A 37 28.92 -14.20 18.55
C PRO A 37 27.82 -13.84 19.56
N LEU A 38 27.66 -12.54 19.82
CA LEU A 38 26.41 -12.00 20.34
C LEU A 38 25.95 -10.88 19.38
N LEU A 39 25.80 -11.24 18.11
CA LEU A 39 24.94 -10.49 17.20
C LEU A 39 23.50 -10.70 17.69
N SER A 40 23.03 -9.75 18.50
CA SER A 40 21.61 -9.42 18.51
C SER A 40 21.20 -9.26 17.05
N LYS A 41 20.35 -10.17 16.55
CA LYS A 41 19.67 -9.99 15.27
C LYS A 41 18.76 -8.77 15.41
N VAL A 42 19.32 -7.58 15.28
CA VAL A 42 18.55 -6.40 14.91
C VAL A 42 18.12 -6.70 13.47
N LEU A 43 16.92 -7.29 13.31
CA LEU A 43 16.25 -7.26 12.02
C LEU A 43 16.14 -5.78 11.66
N CYS A 44 16.94 -5.34 10.70
CA CYS A 44 16.70 -4.07 10.04
C CYS A 44 15.36 -4.25 9.30
N ILE A 45 14.28 -3.75 9.91
CA ILE A 45 12.95 -3.79 9.30
C ILE A 45 13.06 -2.97 8.02
N LYS A 46 12.74 -3.59 6.88
CA LYS A 46 12.74 -2.90 5.60
C LYS A 46 11.76 -1.72 5.70
N GLU A 47 12.25 -0.50 5.51
CA GLU A 47 11.38 0.66 5.42
C GLU A 47 10.36 0.44 4.28
N CYS A 48 9.16 1.02 4.40
CA CYS A 48 8.04 0.86 3.46
C CYS A 48 7.11 -0.36 3.67
N THR A 49 7.32 -1.20 4.70
CA THR A 49 6.41 -2.32 5.06
C THR A 49 5.28 -1.90 6.02
N ASN A 50 4.31 -2.79 6.31
CA ASN A 50 3.25 -2.67 7.33
C ASN A 50 3.80 -2.33 8.73
N SER A 51 4.26 -1.10 8.92
CA SER A 51 4.90 -0.57 10.14
C SER A 51 4.13 0.69 10.56
N PRO A 52 3.86 0.91 11.85
CA PRO A 52 4.52 0.37 13.06
C PRO A 52 3.95 -0.98 13.55
N THR A 53 3.09 -1.61 12.76
CA THR A 53 2.54 -2.92 13.06
C THR A 53 3.70 -3.90 13.31
N PRO A 54 3.75 -4.58 14.48
CA PRO A 54 4.75 -5.61 14.77
C PRO A 54 4.86 -6.61 13.62
N THR A 55 6.04 -7.16 13.33
CA THR A 55 6.24 -8.11 12.23
C THR A 55 5.24 -9.28 12.29
N GLU A 56 4.88 -9.72 13.50
CA GLU A 56 3.89 -10.78 13.73
C GLU A 56 2.46 -10.36 13.36
N LEU A 57 2.14 -9.06 13.40
CA LEU A 57 0.84 -8.51 13.03
C LEU A 57 0.79 -7.99 11.59
N ALA A 58 1.90 -8.05 10.85
CA ALA A 58 1.97 -7.64 9.45
C ALA A 58 1.21 -8.59 8.53
N SER A 59 1.07 -9.85 8.93
CA SER A 59 0.21 -10.83 8.24
C SER A 59 -1.24 -10.71 8.71
N HIS A 60 -2.17 -10.67 7.76
CA HIS A 60 -3.60 -10.65 8.05
C HIS A 60 -4.07 -11.98 8.64
N THR A 61 -3.59 -13.10 8.10
CA THR A 61 -3.90 -14.45 8.61
C THR A 61 -3.49 -14.59 10.08
N VAL A 62 -2.28 -14.15 10.44
CA VAL A 62 -1.81 -14.20 11.83
C VAL A 62 -2.63 -13.26 12.71
N ARG A 63 -2.83 -12.00 12.26
CA ARG A 63 -3.60 -11.00 13.02
C ARG A 63 -5.03 -11.44 13.31
N ALA A 64 -5.65 -12.17 12.39
CA ALA A 64 -7.00 -12.71 12.52
C ALA A 64 -7.15 -13.83 13.56
N GLN A 65 -6.08 -14.58 13.81
CA GLN A 65 -6.08 -15.71 14.74
C GLN A 65 -5.85 -15.29 16.19
N LEU A 66 -5.35 -14.07 16.40
CA LEU A 66 -5.03 -13.53 17.72
C LEU A 66 -6.26 -12.89 18.37
N SER A 67 -6.35 -13.03 19.69
CA SER A 67 -7.32 -12.29 20.50
C SER A 67 -6.98 -10.79 20.56
N ALA A 68 -7.97 -9.96 20.86
CA ALA A 68 -7.76 -8.52 21.05
C ALA A 68 -6.76 -8.18 22.17
N GLU A 69 -6.58 -9.06 23.16
CA GLU A 69 -5.59 -8.92 24.22
C GLU A 69 -4.17 -9.20 23.72
N GLU A 70 -3.99 -10.28 22.94
CA GLU A 70 -2.70 -10.63 22.34
C GLU A 70 -2.24 -9.58 21.33
N VAL A 71 -3.16 -9.08 20.49
CA VAL A 71 -2.88 -7.98 19.56
C VAL A 71 -2.41 -6.74 20.34
N ARG A 72 -3.10 -6.37 21.41
CA ARG A 72 -2.71 -5.22 22.26
C ARG A 72 -1.33 -5.44 22.91
N ALA A 73 -1.06 -6.62 23.43
CA ALA A 73 0.22 -6.96 24.05
C ALA A 73 1.40 -6.86 23.04
N LEU A 74 1.22 -7.37 21.82
CA LEU A 74 2.23 -7.27 20.76
C LEU A 74 2.45 -5.81 20.32
N GLN A 75 1.36 -5.04 20.20
CA GLN A 75 1.43 -3.61 19.89
C GLN A 75 2.18 -2.81 20.97
N GLU A 76 1.96 -3.11 22.25
CA GLU A 76 2.68 -2.51 23.37
C GLU A 76 4.16 -2.88 23.40
N LYS A 77 4.49 -4.14 23.07
CA LYS A 77 5.88 -4.62 22.99
C LYS A 77 6.67 -3.89 21.89
N SER A 78 6.06 -3.67 20.72
CA SER A 78 6.68 -2.94 19.59
C SER A 78 6.91 -1.44 19.87
N ARG A 79 6.10 -0.83 20.76
CA ARG A 79 6.25 0.59 21.16
C ARG A 79 7.59 0.90 21.84
N SER A 80 8.28 -0.10 22.39
CA SER A 80 9.58 0.09 23.03
C SER A 80 10.72 0.46 22.07
N HIS A 81 10.53 0.28 20.75
CA HIS A 81 11.54 0.59 19.73
C HIS A 81 11.28 1.89 18.94
N LEU A 82 10.19 2.61 19.23
CA LEU A 82 9.80 3.83 18.51
C LEU A 82 10.13 5.09 19.32
N HIS A 83 11.42 5.41 19.43
CA HIS A 83 11.84 6.76 19.82
C HIS A 83 11.84 7.67 18.59
N LEU A 84 10.67 8.17 18.18
CA LEU A 84 10.63 9.26 17.20
C LEU A 84 10.57 10.59 17.96
N ILE A 85 11.74 11.21 18.11
CA ILE A 85 11.89 12.60 18.56
C ILE A 85 11.46 13.52 17.40
N PRO A 86 10.76 14.64 17.63
CA PRO A 86 10.27 15.55 16.58
C PRO A 86 11.31 16.25 15.68
N THR A 87 12.54 15.75 15.56
CA THR A 87 13.68 16.48 14.99
C THR A 87 14.40 15.83 13.80
N ASP A 88 14.01 14.67 13.29
CA ASP A 88 14.66 14.08 12.08
C ASP A 88 14.30 14.80 10.76
N LYS A 89 13.85 16.05 10.85
CA LYS A 89 13.76 17.00 9.76
C LYS A 89 15.19 17.40 9.35
N THR A 90 15.80 16.80 8.33
CA THR A 90 16.65 17.56 7.37
C THR A 90 17.30 16.75 6.25
N GLU A 91 17.48 15.43 6.35
CA GLU A 91 18.39 14.76 5.40
C GLU A 91 17.78 14.51 3.99
N TRP A 92 16.46 14.47 3.86
CA TRP A 92 15.80 14.27 2.55
C TRP A 92 15.73 15.53 1.67
N ILE A 93 15.79 16.73 2.26
CA ILE A 93 15.76 17.99 1.50
C ILE A 93 16.99 18.11 0.58
N ASP A 94 18.11 17.50 0.98
CA ASP A 94 19.37 17.49 0.23
C ASP A 94 19.38 16.51 -0.96
N LEU A 95 18.41 15.59 -1.04
CA LEU A 95 18.29 14.63 -2.14
C LEU A 95 17.44 15.14 -3.32
N MET A 96 16.86 16.34 -3.20
CA MET A 96 16.21 16.99 -4.34
C MET A 96 17.25 17.68 -5.25
N PRO A 97 17.11 17.58 -6.59
CA PRO A 97 18.00 18.27 -7.51
C PRO A 97 18.05 19.78 -7.19
N ARG A 98 19.23 20.31 -6.89
CA ARG A 98 19.50 21.72 -6.50
C ARG A 98 19.14 22.78 -7.57
N ARG A 99 18.36 22.44 -8.58
CA ARG A 99 17.86 23.35 -9.61
C ARG A 99 16.52 24.03 -9.25
N PHE A 100 15.98 23.79 -8.06
CA PHE A 100 14.73 24.43 -7.59
C PHE A 100 14.92 25.48 -6.47
N LEU A 101 16.16 25.77 -6.07
CA LEU A 101 16.48 26.76 -5.02
C LEU A 101 17.08 28.09 -5.53
N SER A 102 17.05 28.37 -6.83
CA SER A 102 17.50 29.66 -7.35
C SER A 102 16.38 30.43 -8.04
N SER A 103 15.55 31.13 -7.26
CA SER A 103 14.88 32.36 -7.72
C SER A 103 14.25 33.15 -6.56
N SER A 104 15.08 33.66 -5.65
CA SER A 104 14.73 34.84 -4.84
C SER A 104 15.91 35.28 -3.97
N THR A 105 16.98 35.74 -4.59
CA THR A 105 17.83 36.75 -3.95
C THR A 105 17.27 38.11 -4.35
N ASP A 106 16.54 38.76 -3.45
CA ASP A 106 16.55 40.21 -3.39
C ASP A 106 16.48 40.69 -1.95
N SER A 107 17.25 41.75 -1.74
CA SER A 107 17.79 42.21 -0.48
C SER A 107 16.86 43.23 0.20
N HIS A 108 17.07 43.41 1.51
CA HIS A 108 16.50 44.42 2.41
C HIS A 108 15.10 44.16 2.99
N ASN A 109 15.02 43.64 4.22
CA ASN A 109 14.83 44.47 5.42
C ASN A 109 14.81 43.58 6.69
N ASN A 110 15.71 43.86 7.63
CA ASN A 110 15.75 43.21 8.95
C ASN A 110 14.74 43.88 9.88
N ASN A 111 13.64 43.18 10.22
CA ASN A 111 12.99 43.15 11.54
C ASN A 111 11.50 42.75 11.40
N ILE A 112 11.17 41.50 11.70
CA ILE A 112 9.99 41.08 12.48
C ILE A 112 10.28 39.67 13.00
N LYS A 113 10.28 39.52 14.33
CA LYS A 113 10.50 38.25 15.02
C LYS A 113 9.26 37.35 14.88
N LYS A 114 9.52 36.13 14.38
CA LYS A 114 9.08 34.85 14.96
C LYS A 114 7.56 34.55 14.89
N HIS A 115 7.04 34.24 13.69
CA HIS A 115 5.76 33.53 13.53
C HIS A 115 5.54 32.91 12.11
N HIS A 116 6.51 32.20 11.53
CA HIS A 116 6.24 31.38 10.34
C HIS A 116 7.10 30.11 10.38
N VAL A 117 6.57 29.02 10.95
CA VAL A 117 6.90 27.70 10.40
C VAL A 117 6.25 27.74 9.03
N GLU A 118 7.08 27.70 7.99
CA GLU A 118 6.70 27.82 6.59
C GLU A 118 5.38 27.10 6.33
N GLU A 119 4.38 27.89 5.93
CA GLU A 119 3.12 27.39 5.43
C GLU A 119 3.47 26.46 4.27
N PHE A 120 3.42 25.14 4.50
CA PHE A 120 3.61 24.13 3.45
C PHE A 120 2.76 24.57 2.27
N ASN A 121 3.43 25.05 1.22
CA ASN A 121 2.75 25.83 0.21
C ASN A 121 1.98 24.86 -0.68
N TRP A 122 0.74 24.53 -0.27
CA TRP A 122 -0.14 23.63 -1.00
C TRP A 122 -0.28 24.07 -2.45
N ARG A 123 -0.20 25.39 -2.72
CA ARG A 123 -0.21 25.92 -4.08
C ARG A 123 1.06 25.55 -4.85
N MET A 124 2.21 25.40 -4.20
CA MET A 124 3.43 24.91 -4.85
C MET A 124 3.38 23.41 -5.12
N LEU A 125 2.89 22.59 -4.19
CA LEU A 125 2.71 21.16 -4.46
C LEU A 125 1.67 20.94 -5.56
N ASP A 126 0.54 21.66 -5.49
CA ASP A 126 -0.48 21.72 -6.53
C ASP A 126 0.12 22.16 -7.87
N ARG A 127 0.88 23.27 -7.91
CA ARG A 127 1.59 23.73 -9.12
C ARG A 127 2.67 22.77 -9.60
N SER A 128 3.33 22.02 -8.72
CA SER A 128 4.36 21.04 -9.08
C SER A 128 3.72 19.84 -9.75
N ILE A 129 2.67 19.29 -9.15
CA ILE A 129 1.86 18.19 -9.70
C ILE A 129 1.23 18.63 -11.03
N LYS A 130 0.59 19.81 -11.05
CA LYS A 130 0.00 20.40 -12.26
C LYS A 130 1.04 20.74 -13.30
N GLY A 131 2.20 21.27 -12.93
CA GLY A 131 3.27 21.63 -13.84
C GLY A 131 3.90 20.40 -14.48
N SER A 132 4.10 19.33 -13.70
CA SER A 132 4.45 18.01 -14.20
C SER A 132 3.39 17.50 -15.18
N TYR A 133 2.11 17.56 -14.80
CA TYR A 133 0.98 17.15 -15.64
C TYR A 133 0.87 17.98 -16.93
N THR A 134 1.01 19.30 -16.90
CA THR A 134 0.88 20.17 -18.08
C THR A 134 2.03 19.92 -19.04
N ARG A 135 3.24 19.66 -18.51
CA ARG A 135 4.41 19.26 -19.30
C ARG A 135 4.22 17.87 -19.91
N LEU A 136 3.62 16.94 -19.18
CA LEU A 136 3.28 15.59 -19.66
C LEU A 136 2.10 15.60 -20.65
N ALA A 137 1.13 16.50 -20.50
CA ALA A 137 0.01 16.68 -21.43
C ALA A 137 0.48 17.25 -22.79
N SER A 138 1.66 17.89 -22.83
CA SER A 138 2.33 18.27 -24.08
C SER A 138 2.97 17.08 -24.79
N TRP A 139 3.29 16.00 -24.05
CA TRP A 139 3.49 14.68 -24.64
C TRP A 139 2.10 14.25 -25.14
N LYS A 140 1.94 14.11 -26.47
CA LYS A 140 0.70 13.59 -27.06
C LYS A 140 0.19 12.43 -26.21
N ARG A 141 -1.12 12.40 -25.87
CA ARG A 141 -1.82 11.19 -25.39
C ARG A 141 -1.56 10.07 -26.41
N GLY A 142 -0.46 9.38 -26.22
CA GLY A 142 0.31 8.73 -27.27
C GLY A 142 0.27 7.24 -27.07
N GLY A 143 -0.93 6.68 -27.14
CA GLY A 143 -1.17 5.26 -27.16
C GLY A 143 -2.63 5.04 -27.51
N ASN A 144 -2.88 4.31 -28.60
CA ASN A 144 -4.19 3.71 -28.82
C ASN A 144 -4.33 2.60 -27.78
N PHE A 145 -4.78 2.94 -26.58
CA PHE A 145 -5.12 1.93 -25.57
C PHE A 145 -6.26 1.06 -26.14
N LEU A 146 -6.13 -0.25 -25.95
CA LEU A 146 -7.25 -1.15 -26.20
C LEU A 146 -8.37 -0.78 -25.23
N SER A 147 -9.61 -0.85 -25.72
CA SER A 147 -10.80 -0.66 -24.88
C SER A 147 -11.30 -2.02 -24.44
N GLU A 148 -11.64 -2.13 -23.16
CA GLU A 148 -12.30 -3.31 -22.61
C GLU A 148 -13.66 -3.51 -23.28
N VAL A 149 -14.05 -4.78 -23.50
CA VAL A 149 -15.41 -5.12 -23.91
C VAL A 149 -16.30 -5.08 -22.67
N SER A 150 -17.46 -4.44 -22.77
CA SER A 150 -18.40 -4.34 -21.66
C SER A 150 -18.85 -5.72 -21.18
N LEU A 151 -18.97 -5.89 -19.86
CA LEU A 151 -19.59 -7.09 -19.28
C LEU A 151 -21.04 -7.27 -19.73
N HIS A 152 -21.72 -6.19 -20.10
CA HIS A 152 -23.06 -6.26 -20.68
C HIS A 152 -23.09 -6.95 -22.05
N ASP A 153 -21.97 -6.96 -22.78
CA ASP A 153 -21.88 -7.44 -24.15
C ASP A 153 -21.32 -8.85 -24.28
N VAL A 154 -20.87 -9.46 -23.17
CA VAL A 154 -20.28 -10.81 -23.15
C VAL A 154 -21.13 -11.75 -22.30
N ARG A 155 -21.50 -12.90 -22.85
CA ARG A 155 -22.17 -13.98 -22.13
C ARG A 155 -21.32 -15.24 -22.15
N LEU A 156 -21.08 -15.79 -20.97
CA LEU A 156 -20.38 -17.06 -20.83
C LEU A 156 -21.35 -18.19 -21.16
N ALA A 157 -20.86 -19.20 -21.88
CA ALA A 157 -21.63 -20.42 -22.11
C ALA A 157 -21.86 -21.14 -20.77
N SER A 158 -23.11 -21.46 -20.46
CA SER A 158 -23.53 -21.99 -19.15
C SER A 158 -22.89 -23.35 -18.81
N ASP A 159 -22.54 -24.12 -19.82
CA ASP A 159 -21.88 -25.42 -19.70
C ASP A 159 -20.35 -25.33 -19.56
N SER A 160 -19.75 -24.17 -19.86
CA SER A 160 -18.31 -23.95 -19.66
C SER A 160 -17.93 -23.86 -18.18
N ILE A 161 -16.66 -24.14 -17.86
CA ILE A 161 -16.12 -23.99 -16.50
C ILE A 161 -16.29 -22.57 -15.96
N TYR A 162 -16.22 -21.55 -16.82
CA TYR A 162 -16.38 -20.15 -16.44
C TYR A 162 -17.84 -19.80 -16.19
N GLY A 163 -18.77 -20.37 -16.97
CA GLY A 163 -20.21 -20.24 -16.74
C GLY A 163 -20.64 -20.85 -15.41
N GLN A 164 -20.13 -22.05 -15.09
CA GLN A 164 -20.36 -22.72 -13.79
C GLN A 164 -19.78 -21.91 -12.62
N ALA A 165 -18.57 -21.38 -12.76
CA ALA A 165 -17.96 -20.51 -11.75
C ALA A 165 -18.75 -19.20 -11.54
N GLN A 166 -19.20 -18.56 -12.62
CA GLN A 166 -20.04 -17.36 -12.55
C GLN A 166 -21.36 -17.64 -11.81
N GLN A 167 -22.02 -18.76 -12.14
CA GLN A 167 -23.27 -19.16 -11.50
C GLN A 167 -23.07 -19.47 -10.01
N THR A 168 -21.99 -20.18 -9.66
CA THR A 168 -21.65 -20.48 -8.26
C THR A 168 -21.41 -19.20 -7.45
N ASN A 169 -20.69 -18.23 -8.03
CA ASN A 169 -20.47 -16.94 -7.40
C ASN A 169 -21.78 -16.13 -7.26
N LEU A 170 -22.65 -16.15 -8.28
CA LEU A 170 -23.97 -15.51 -8.20
C LEU A 170 -24.81 -16.08 -7.05
N GLU A 171 -24.86 -17.40 -6.91
CA GLU A 171 -25.55 -18.06 -5.80
C GLU A 171 -24.98 -17.64 -4.45
N TYR A 172 -23.65 -17.60 -4.31
CA TYR A 172 -23.00 -17.12 -3.10
C TYR A 172 -23.40 -15.66 -2.76
N LEU A 173 -23.42 -14.76 -3.75
CA LEU A 173 -23.81 -13.36 -3.54
C LEU A 173 -25.29 -13.20 -3.12
N LEU A 174 -26.17 -14.09 -3.60
CA LEU A 174 -27.60 -14.09 -3.25
C LEU A 174 -27.85 -14.62 -1.83
N LEU A 175 -26.99 -15.52 -1.33
CA LEU A 175 -27.07 -16.06 0.04
C LEU A 175 -26.79 -15.01 1.13
N LEU A 176 -26.09 -13.93 0.79
CA LEU A 176 -25.70 -12.91 1.76
C LEU A 176 -26.88 -12.00 2.14
N ASP A 177 -27.02 -11.75 3.45
CA ASP A 177 -28.07 -10.94 4.04
C ASP A 177 -27.64 -9.48 4.09
N VAL A 178 -28.43 -8.60 3.46
CA VAL A 178 -28.13 -7.17 3.35
C VAL A 178 -28.14 -6.49 4.72
N ASP A 179 -29.06 -6.83 5.62
CA ASP A 179 -29.12 -6.20 6.95
C ASP A 179 -27.89 -6.55 7.79
N ARG A 180 -27.39 -7.78 7.65
CA ARG A 180 -26.14 -8.20 8.30
C ARG A 180 -24.91 -7.52 7.71
N LEU A 181 -24.87 -7.32 6.39
CA LEU A 181 -23.79 -6.59 5.71
C LEU A 181 -23.70 -5.14 6.19
N VAL A 182 -24.84 -4.43 6.26
CA VAL A 182 -24.85 -3.00 6.62
C VAL A 182 -24.94 -2.74 8.12
N TRP A 183 -24.98 -3.79 8.95
CA TRP A 183 -25.18 -3.68 10.40
C TRP A 183 -24.19 -2.71 11.07
N SER A 184 -22.89 -2.88 10.82
CA SER A 184 -21.84 -2.05 11.43
C SER A 184 -21.86 -0.60 10.93
N PHE A 185 -22.28 -0.38 9.68
CA PHE A 185 -22.46 0.96 9.11
C PHE A 185 -23.65 1.69 9.76
N LYS A 186 -24.80 1.00 9.87
CA LYS A 186 -25.99 1.53 10.56
C LYS A 186 -25.67 1.85 12.03
N LYS A 187 -24.92 0.98 12.71
CA LYS A 187 -24.48 1.19 14.09
C LYS A 187 -23.62 2.45 14.22
N GLN A 188 -22.64 2.62 13.31
CA GLN A 188 -21.76 3.78 13.26
C GLN A 188 -22.53 5.08 12.98
N ALA A 189 -23.56 5.02 12.14
CA ALA A 189 -24.41 6.15 11.79
C ALA A 189 -25.51 6.47 12.82
N GLY A 190 -25.60 5.72 13.93
CA GLY A 190 -26.65 5.89 14.94
C GLY A 190 -28.06 5.49 14.45
N LEU A 191 -28.14 4.66 13.41
CA LEU A 191 -29.39 4.14 12.85
C LEU A 191 -29.79 2.80 13.51
N GLU A 192 -31.03 2.38 13.32
CA GLU A 192 -31.52 1.08 13.79
C GLU A 192 -30.78 -0.08 13.11
N THR A 193 -30.32 -1.05 13.89
CA THR A 193 -29.49 -2.18 13.41
C THR A 193 -30.23 -3.51 13.57
N PRO A 194 -31.14 -3.87 12.63
CA PRO A 194 -31.82 -5.16 12.69
C PRO A 194 -30.82 -6.32 12.53
N GLY A 195 -31.04 -7.41 13.28
CA GLY A 195 -30.20 -8.61 13.21
C GLY A 195 -28.84 -8.46 13.91
N THR A 196 -27.87 -9.24 13.44
CA THR A 196 -26.50 -9.30 13.99
C THR A 196 -25.47 -9.19 12.87
N PRO A 197 -24.28 -8.62 13.13
CA PRO A 197 -23.24 -8.52 12.12
C PRO A 197 -22.77 -9.90 11.65
N TYR A 198 -22.08 -9.93 10.52
CA TYR A 198 -21.29 -11.10 10.14
C TYR A 198 -20.14 -11.32 11.13
N GLY A 199 -19.66 -12.57 11.22
CA GLY A 199 -18.49 -12.93 12.03
C GLY A 199 -17.18 -12.75 11.25
N GLY A 200 -16.13 -13.46 11.69
CA GLY A 200 -14.81 -13.36 11.05
C GLY A 200 -14.31 -11.92 11.08
N TRP A 201 -13.75 -11.44 9.96
CA TRP A 201 -13.18 -10.08 9.88
C TRP A 201 -14.23 -8.97 9.80
N GLU A 202 -15.51 -9.33 9.64
CA GLU A 202 -16.66 -8.41 9.66
C GLU A 202 -17.31 -8.30 11.05
N GLY A 203 -16.76 -8.99 12.06
CA GLY A 203 -17.23 -8.89 13.44
C GLY A 203 -17.25 -7.45 13.94
N ALA A 204 -18.24 -7.10 14.77
CA ALA A 204 -18.45 -5.72 15.25
C ALA A 204 -17.22 -5.10 15.94
N ASP A 205 -16.41 -5.94 16.59
CA ASP A 205 -15.22 -5.51 17.34
C ASP A 205 -13.92 -5.63 16.52
N VAL A 206 -13.99 -6.08 15.27
CA VAL A 206 -12.82 -6.25 14.41
C VAL A 206 -12.50 -4.96 13.67
N GLU A 207 -11.23 -4.55 13.67
CA GLU A 207 -10.80 -3.27 13.11
C GLU A 207 -10.95 -3.20 11.58
N LEU A 208 -10.96 -4.34 10.89
CA LEU A 208 -11.05 -4.43 9.43
C LEU A 208 -12.50 -4.40 8.88
N ARG A 209 -13.52 -4.50 9.75
CA ARG A 209 -14.93 -4.62 9.36
C ARG A 209 -15.37 -3.57 8.33
N GLY A 210 -16.30 -3.94 7.47
CA GLY A 210 -16.79 -3.14 6.33
C GLY A 210 -16.01 -3.36 5.05
N HIS A 211 -14.81 -3.97 5.10
CA HIS A 211 -14.02 -4.24 3.90
C HIS A 211 -14.73 -5.22 2.95
N PHE A 212 -15.40 -6.23 3.50
CA PHE A 212 -16.14 -7.21 2.71
C PHE A 212 -17.36 -6.60 2.03
N VAL A 213 -18.01 -5.63 2.68
CA VAL A 213 -19.15 -4.89 2.10
C VAL A 213 -18.71 -4.10 0.86
N GLY A 214 -17.51 -3.50 0.89
CA GLY A 214 -16.90 -2.89 -0.29
C GLY A 214 -16.72 -3.89 -1.43
N HIS A 215 -16.13 -5.06 -1.15
CA HIS A 215 -15.98 -6.14 -2.13
C HIS A 215 -17.32 -6.65 -2.67
N TYR A 216 -18.34 -6.77 -1.81
CA TYR A 216 -19.68 -7.19 -2.21
C TYR A 216 -20.30 -6.19 -3.20
N MET A 217 -20.12 -4.89 -3.00
CA MET A 217 -20.58 -3.89 -3.96
C MET A 217 -19.92 -4.07 -5.34
N SER A 218 -18.59 -4.23 -5.41
CA SER A 218 -17.91 -4.50 -6.67
C SER A 218 -18.40 -5.79 -7.32
N ALA A 219 -18.46 -6.87 -6.56
CA ALA A 219 -18.85 -8.20 -7.05
C ALA A 219 -20.30 -8.21 -7.58
N THR A 220 -21.24 -7.58 -6.87
CA THR A 220 -22.63 -7.52 -7.31
C THR A 220 -22.83 -6.65 -8.54
N ALA A 221 -22.11 -5.53 -8.67
CA ALA A 221 -22.16 -4.68 -9.85
C ALA A 221 -21.68 -5.43 -11.11
N MET A 222 -20.51 -6.10 -11.03
CA MET A 222 -19.96 -6.88 -12.13
C MET A 222 -20.81 -8.12 -12.47
N ALA A 223 -21.30 -8.84 -11.45
CA ALA A 223 -22.15 -10.01 -11.65
C ALA A 223 -23.50 -9.62 -12.27
N TRP A 224 -24.11 -8.51 -11.85
CA TRP A 224 -25.32 -7.99 -12.47
C TRP A 224 -25.08 -7.58 -13.92
N ALA A 225 -24.01 -6.84 -14.22
CA ALA A 225 -23.70 -6.46 -15.60
C ALA A 225 -23.54 -7.67 -16.54
N SER A 226 -22.97 -8.76 -16.02
CA SER A 226 -22.75 -10.00 -16.79
C SER A 226 -24.02 -10.85 -16.97
N THR A 227 -24.94 -10.84 -15.99
CA THR A 227 -26.05 -11.81 -15.92
C THR A 227 -27.44 -11.19 -16.04
N HIS A 228 -27.57 -9.89 -15.76
CA HIS A 228 -28.81 -9.15 -15.62
C HIS A 228 -29.80 -9.76 -14.61
N ASN A 229 -29.28 -10.42 -13.57
CA ASN A 229 -30.11 -11.03 -12.53
C ASN A 229 -30.82 -9.97 -11.68
N MET A 230 -32.15 -9.89 -11.77
CA MET A 230 -32.93 -8.83 -11.10
C MET A 230 -33.09 -9.02 -9.59
N THR A 231 -32.96 -10.26 -9.08
CA THR A 231 -32.92 -10.51 -7.63
C THR A 231 -31.64 -9.92 -7.04
N LEU A 232 -30.51 -10.12 -7.71
CA LEU A 232 -29.23 -9.53 -7.32
C LEU A 232 -29.28 -8.00 -7.41
N PHE A 233 -29.86 -7.46 -8.49
CA PHE A 233 -30.06 -6.01 -8.66
C PHE A 233 -30.83 -5.39 -7.49
N SER A 234 -31.90 -6.06 -7.04
CA SER A 234 -32.69 -5.61 -5.90
C SER A 234 -31.87 -5.60 -4.62
N LYS A 235 -31.06 -6.65 -4.36
CA LYS A 235 -30.22 -6.74 -3.15
C LYS A 235 -29.09 -5.70 -3.14
N MET A 236 -28.37 -5.52 -4.25
CA MET A 236 -27.29 -4.53 -4.33
C MET A 236 -27.84 -3.10 -4.20
N THR A 237 -29.03 -2.82 -4.77
CA THR A 237 -29.69 -1.52 -4.62
C THR A 237 -30.08 -1.25 -3.17
N SER A 238 -30.72 -2.22 -2.50
CA SER A 238 -31.07 -2.09 -1.07
C SER A 238 -29.85 -1.86 -0.17
N LEU A 239 -28.72 -2.51 -0.48
CA LEU A 239 -27.47 -2.29 0.24
C LEU A 239 -26.94 -0.87 0.04
N VAL A 240 -26.87 -0.39 -1.20
CA VAL A 240 -26.45 0.98 -1.52
C VAL A 240 -27.36 2.01 -0.84
N ASP A 241 -28.68 1.79 -0.85
CA ASP A 241 -29.64 2.70 -0.23
C ASP A 241 -29.44 2.78 1.30
N ALA A 242 -29.15 1.66 1.95
CA ALA A 242 -28.83 1.63 3.37
C ALA A 242 -27.51 2.36 3.68
N LEU A 243 -26.47 2.17 2.85
CA LEU A 243 -25.20 2.89 3.01
C LEU A 243 -25.35 4.39 2.75
N TYR A 244 -26.15 4.78 1.77
CA TYR A 244 -26.49 6.17 1.49
C TYR A 244 -27.20 6.83 2.68
N ALA A 245 -28.16 6.13 3.30
CA ALA A 245 -28.80 6.61 4.53
C ALA A 245 -27.78 6.79 5.67
N CYS A 246 -26.82 5.87 5.82
CA CYS A 246 -25.76 5.98 6.82
C CYS A 246 -24.87 7.21 6.58
N GLN A 247 -24.39 7.42 5.34
CA GLN A 247 -23.52 8.55 5.00
C GLN A 247 -24.24 9.89 5.25
N ASN A 248 -25.53 9.98 4.90
CA ASN A 248 -26.34 11.18 5.14
C ASN A 248 -26.61 11.43 6.63
N ALA A 249 -26.88 10.39 7.42
CA ALA A 249 -27.08 10.52 8.86
C ALA A 249 -25.80 11.01 9.57
N ILE A 250 -24.62 10.60 9.09
CA ILE A 250 -23.34 11.11 9.58
C ILE A 250 -23.11 12.56 9.12
N GLY A 251 -23.48 12.89 7.87
CA GLY A 251 -23.56 14.28 7.38
C GLY A 251 -22.22 14.96 7.08
N THR A 252 -21.11 14.22 7.07
CA THR A 252 -19.76 14.76 6.83
C THR A 252 -19.10 14.29 5.53
N GLY A 253 -19.75 13.37 4.81
CA GLY A 253 -19.17 12.63 3.68
C GLY A 253 -18.44 11.36 4.09
N TYR A 254 -18.24 11.15 5.39
CA TYR A 254 -17.66 9.93 5.93
C TYR A 254 -18.60 8.73 5.78
N LEU A 255 -18.06 7.61 5.31
CA LEU A 255 -18.75 6.33 5.25
C LEU A 255 -17.76 5.19 5.56
N SER A 256 -17.98 4.51 6.69
CA SER A 256 -17.25 3.31 7.11
C SER A 256 -18.06 2.55 8.15
N ALA A 257 -17.67 1.30 8.40
CA ALA A 257 -18.22 0.47 9.47
C ALA A 257 -17.56 0.72 10.84
N PHE A 258 -16.59 1.63 10.92
CA PHE A 258 -15.84 1.99 12.12
C PHE A 258 -15.72 3.51 12.30
N PRO A 259 -15.43 4.01 13.52
CA PRO A 259 -15.26 5.45 13.76
C PRO A 259 -14.02 6.03 13.10
N ASP A 260 -14.07 7.32 12.80
CA ASP A 260 -12.98 8.05 12.13
C ASP A 260 -11.69 8.16 12.97
N GLU A 261 -11.77 7.90 14.29
CA GLU A 261 -10.63 7.73 15.19
C GLU A 261 -9.59 6.71 14.69
N PHE A 262 -10.00 5.71 13.90
CA PHE A 262 -9.06 4.76 13.31
C PHE A 262 -8.06 5.44 12.38
N PHE A 263 -8.50 6.48 11.66
CA PHE A 263 -7.61 7.29 10.85
C PHE A 263 -6.75 8.21 11.71
N ASP A 264 -7.24 8.69 12.87
CA ASP A 264 -6.41 9.46 13.80
C ASP A 264 -5.22 8.60 14.27
N ARG A 265 -5.46 7.32 14.57
CA ARG A 265 -4.40 6.35 14.90
C ARG A 265 -3.45 6.12 13.73
N PHE A 266 -3.98 5.86 12.54
CA PHE A 266 -3.18 5.66 11.32
C PHE A 266 -2.22 6.83 11.07
N GLU A 267 -2.75 8.05 11.07
CA GLU A 267 -2.01 9.30 10.79
C GLU A 267 -1.07 9.66 11.96
N ALA A 268 -1.42 9.22 13.17
CA ALA A 268 -0.55 9.27 14.34
C ALA A 268 0.55 8.19 14.32
N ILE A 269 0.63 7.31 13.31
CA ILE A 269 1.54 6.17 13.25
C ILE A 269 1.39 5.35 14.54
N LYS A 270 0.15 5.08 14.91
CA LYS A 270 -0.22 4.17 15.99
C LYS A 270 -0.79 2.91 15.36
N PRO A 271 -0.63 1.75 16.03
CA PRO A 271 -1.22 0.51 15.54
C PRO A 271 -2.72 0.68 15.31
N VAL A 272 -3.22 0.19 14.18
CA VAL A 272 -4.62 0.09 13.74
C VAL A 272 -4.65 -0.88 12.55
N TRP A 273 -5.78 -1.48 12.20
CA TRP A 273 -5.82 -2.41 11.07
C TRP A 273 -6.29 -1.72 9.80
N ALA A 274 -5.33 -1.41 8.91
CA ALA A 274 -5.54 -1.06 7.51
C ALA A 274 -6.82 -0.23 7.19
N PRO A 275 -7.09 0.89 7.88
CA PRO A 275 -8.35 1.60 7.70
C PRO A 275 -8.49 2.18 6.29
N TYR A 276 -7.40 2.63 5.66
CA TYR A 276 -7.41 3.08 4.27
C TYR A 276 -7.62 1.93 3.27
N TYR A 277 -7.18 0.70 3.56
CA TYR A 277 -7.52 -0.47 2.75
C TYR A 277 -9.03 -0.72 2.74
N THR A 278 -9.69 -0.61 3.89
CA THR A 278 -11.15 -0.77 3.99
C THR A 278 -11.88 0.32 3.22
N ILE A 279 -11.44 1.57 3.35
CA ILE A 279 -12.00 2.68 2.56
C ILE A 279 -11.81 2.46 1.07
N HIS A 280 -10.64 1.98 0.63
CA HIS A 280 -10.44 1.61 -0.76
C HIS A 280 -11.50 0.62 -1.26
N LYS A 281 -11.86 -0.41 -0.47
CA LYS A 281 -12.92 -1.36 -0.90
C LYS A 281 -14.27 -0.68 -1.02
N ILE A 282 -14.62 0.17 -0.06
CA ILE A 282 -15.90 0.89 -0.06
C ILE A 282 -15.97 1.85 -1.25
N THR A 283 -14.91 2.63 -1.49
CA THR A 283 -14.85 3.59 -2.59
C THR A 283 -14.84 2.90 -3.95
N GLN A 284 -14.07 1.82 -4.12
CA GLN A 284 -14.07 1.05 -5.36
C GLN A 284 -15.45 0.40 -5.60
N GLY A 285 -16.05 -0.18 -4.56
CA GLY A 285 -17.40 -0.75 -4.63
C GLY A 285 -18.45 0.26 -5.08
N LEU A 286 -18.46 1.47 -4.52
CA LEU A 286 -19.36 2.55 -4.95
C LEU A 286 -19.08 3.00 -6.38
N LEU A 287 -17.81 3.09 -6.78
CA LEU A 287 -17.42 3.46 -8.14
C LEU A 287 -17.82 2.40 -9.16
N ASP A 288 -17.74 1.11 -8.81
CA ASP A 288 -18.14 -0.01 -9.65
C ASP A 288 -19.67 -0.06 -9.81
N GLN A 289 -20.43 0.26 -8.75
CA GLN A 289 -21.89 0.42 -8.84
C GLN A 289 -22.29 1.53 -9.83
N TYR A 290 -21.51 2.61 -9.92
CA TYR A 290 -21.72 3.62 -10.95
C TYR A 290 -21.30 3.11 -12.34
N THR A 291 -20.10 2.54 -12.44
CA THR A 291 -19.47 2.18 -13.72
C THR A 291 -20.17 1.02 -14.43
N TYR A 292 -20.53 -0.02 -13.68
CA TYR A 292 -21.18 -1.22 -14.23
C TYR A 292 -22.71 -1.20 -14.12
N ALA A 293 -23.28 -0.54 -13.09
CA ALA A 293 -24.72 -0.54 -12.88
C ALA A 293 -25.41 0.79 -13.21
N GLY A 294 -24.67 1.83 -13.58
CA GLY A 294 -25.23 3.14 -13.91
C GLY A 294 -25.87 3.86 -12.73
N ASN A 295 -25.55 3.46 -11.49
CA ASN A 295 -26.16 4.05 -10.29
C ASN A 295 -25.54 5.43 -10.00
N ALA A 296 -26.16 6.50 -10.49
CA ALA A 296 -25.67 7.86 -10.31
C ALA A 296 -25.51 8.28 -8.83
N LYS A 297 -26.31 7.71 -7.92
CA LYS A 297 -26.24 7.99 -6.48
C LYS A 297 -24.88 7.61 -5.90
N THR A 298 -24.28 6.52 -6.35
CA THR A 298 -22.99 6.07 -5.79
C THR A 298 -21.82 6.94 -6.24
N LEU A 299 -21.93 7.63 -7.38
CA LEU A 299 -20.94 8.62 -7.81
C LEU A 299 -20.93 9.85 -6.87
N GLU A 300 -22.10 10.29 -6.42
CA GLU A 300 -22.21 11.35 -5.40
C GLU A 300 -21.55 10.90 -4.08
N MET A 301 -21.89 9.70 -3.62
CA MET A 301 -21.34 9.13 -2.38
C MET A 301 -19.81 9.06 -2.40
N VAL A 302 -19.22 8.51 -3.47
CA VAL A 302 -17.75 8.35 -3.59
C VAL A 302 -17.05 9.70 -3.76
N THR A 303 -17.67 10.68 -4.43
CA THR A 303 -17.12 12.04 -4.55
C THR A 303 -17.09 12.72 -3.19
N TRP A 304 -18.14 12.57 -2.38
CA TRP A 304 -18.19 13.13 -1.03
C TRP A 304 -17.18 12.46 -0.08
N MET A 305 -17.00 11.14 -0.20
CA MET A 305 -15.92 10.43 0.51
C MET A 305 -14.53 10.95 0.09
N ALA A 306 -14.29 11.12 -1.21
CA ALA A 306 -13.01 11.62 -1.70
C ALA A 306 -12.70 13.04 -1.18
N GLU A 307 -13.71 13.90 -1.07
CA GLU A 307 -13.58 15.22 -0.43
C GLU A 307 -13.23 15.11 1.06
N TYR A 308 -13.92 14.25 1.82
CA TYR A 308 -13.61 14.02 3.24
C TYR A 308 -12.15 13.61 3.43
N PHE A 309 -11.68 12.59 2.69
CA PHE A 309 -10.30 12.09 2.82
C PHE A 309 -9.27 13.07 2.24
N ALA A 310 -9.61 13.85 1.21
CA ALA A 310 -8.74 14.93 0.72
C ALA A 310 -8.46 15.96 1.81
N ASN A 311 -9.51 16.41 2.50
CA ASN A 311 -9.38 17.36 3.60
C ASN A 311 -8.56 16.77 4.74
N ARG A 312 -8.75 15.48 5.03
CA ARG A 312 -8.03 14.78 6.09
C ARG A 312 -6.53 14.67 5.80
N VAL A 313 -6.15 14.19 4.62
CA VAL A 313 -4.74 14.13 4.17
C VAL A 313 -4.11 15.52 4.16
N LYS A 314 -4.84 16.54 3.67
CA LYS A 314 -4.40 17.93 3.71
C LYS A 314 -4.09 18.39 5.14
N ASN A 315 -4.98 18.09 6.09
CA ASN A 315 -4.78 18.45 7.50
C ASN A 315 -3.57 17.76 8.13
N VAL A 316 -3.32 16.48 7.80
CA VAL A 316 -2.12 15.75 8.26
C VAL A 316 -0.85 16.41 7.75
N ILE A 317 -0.80 16.74 6.46
CA ILE A 317 0.36 17.37 5.83
C ILE A 317 0.61 18.77 6.41
N GLN A 318 -0.45 19.55 6.62
CA GLN A 318 -0.35 20.89 7.21
C GLN A 318 0.06 20.86 8.68
N LYS A 319 -0.46 19.91 9.45
CA LYS A 319 -0.18 19.78 10.89
C LYS A 319 1.21 19.18 11.14
N TYR A 320 1.63 18.25 10.30
CA TYR A 320 2.90 17.55 10.43
C TYR A 320 3.80 17.87 9.24
N THR A 321 3.85 16.99 8.23
CA THR A 321 4.58 17.19 6.96
C THR A 321 4.08 16.22 5.89
N ILE A 322 4.56 16.34 4.65
CA ILE A 322 4.29 15.34 3.59
C ILE A 322 5.00 14.01 3.86
N GLU A 323 6.20 14.05 4.44
CA GLU A 323 6.93 12.86 4.86
C GLU A 323 6.14 12.11 5.93
N ARG A 324 5.48 12.82 6.85
CA ARG A 324 4.60 12.20 7.84
C ARG A 324 3.47 11.41 7.18
N HIS A 325 2.84 11.99 6.17
CA HIS A 325 1.79 11.32 5.40
C HIS A 325 2.33 10.06 4.70
N TYR A 326 3.43 10.15 3.96
CA TYR A 326 4.03 8.96 3.33
C TYR A 326 4.49 7.92 4.34
N THR A 327 4.96 8.34 5.52
CA THR A 327 5.31 7.41 6.60
C THR A 327 4.07 6.69 7.12
N SER A 328 2.90 7.34 7.24
CA SER A 328 1.69 6.64 7.68
C SER A 328 1.17 5.63 6.65
N LEU A 329 1.45 5.82 5.35
CA LEU A 329 1.17 4.82 4.30
C LEU A 329 2.02 3.55 4.40
N ASN A 330 2.87 3.42 5.42
CA ASN A 330 3.47 2.14 5.77
C ASN A 330 2.43 1.13 6.24
N GLU A 331 1.38 1.57 6.93
CA GLU A 331 0.20 0.74 7.13
C GLU A 331 -0.60 0.62 5.82
N GLU A 332 -1.17 -0.55 5.56
CA GLU A 332 -1.79 -0.90 4.28
C GLU A 332 -2.93 0.06 3.89
N THR A 333 -2.87 0.53 2.64
CA THR A 333 -3.90 1.40 2.05
C THR A 333 -4.63 0.77 0.86
N GLY A 334 -4.25 -0.43 0.44
CA GLY A 334 -4.72 -1.04 -0.80
C GLY A 334 -4.45 -0.13 -2.01
N GLY A 335 -5.35 -0.13 -3.00
CA GLY A 335 -5.28 0.69 -4.21
C GLY A 335 -6.00 2.03 -4.07
N MET A 336 -5.79 2.77 -2.97
CA MET A 336 -6.36 4.12 -2.83
C MET A 336 -5.92 5.04 -3.99
N ASN A 337 -4.68 4.92 -4.46
CA ASN A 337 -4.23 5.66 -5.65
C ASN A 337 -4.99 5.22 -6.91
N ASP A 338 -5.18 3.92 -7.14
CA ASP A 338 -5.94 3.36 -8.28
C ASP A 338 -7.36 3.94 -8.37
N VAL A 339 -8.17 3.73 -7.32
CA VAL A 339 -9.58 4.17 -7.32
C VAL A 339 -9.72 5.69 -7.48
N LEU A 340 -8.80 6.48 -6.93
CA LEU A 340 -8.83 7.94 -7.06
C LEU A 340 -8.43 8.41 -8.46
N TYR A 341 -7.48 7.74 -9.13
CA TYR A 341 -7.19 8.01 -10.54
C TYR A 341 -8.37 7.61 -11.45
N GLN A 342 -9.06 6.50 -11.15
CA GLN A 342 -10.30 6.12 -11.84
C GLN A 342 -11.39 7.18 -11.64
N LEU A 343 -11.58 7.66 -10.40
CA LEU A 343 -12.55 8.71 -10.11
C LEU A 343 -12.21 10.01 -10.84
N TYR A 344 -10.94 10.40 -10.92
CA TYR A 344 -10.50 11.51 -11.76
C TYR A 344 -10.81 11.29 -13.24
N LYS A 345 -10.61 10.07 -13.76
CA LYS A 345 -10.94 9.75 -15.16
C LYS A 345 -12.41 10.03 -15.48
N ILE A 346 -13.31 9.78 -14.54
CA ILE A 346 -14.76 10.01 -14.67
C ILE A 346 -15.13 11.49 -14.45
N THR A 347 -14.72 12.06 -13.31
CA THR A 347 -15.15 13.40 -12.86
C THR A 347 -14.37 14.55 -13.48
N LYS A 348 -13.14 14.29 -13.94
CA LYS A 348 -12.14 15.30 -14.35
C LYS A 348 -11.79 16.33 -13.29
N ASP A 349 -12.15 16.10 -12.04
CA ASP A 349 -11.81 17.00 -10.93
C ASP A 349 -10.36 16.78 -10.47
N GLU A 350 -9.51 17.78 -10.69
CA GLU A 350 -8.08 17.74 -10.36
C GLU A 350 -7.79 17.43 -8.89
N ARG A 351 -8.74 17.68 -7.97
CA ARG A 351 -8.60 17.31 -6.56
C ARG A 351 -8.44 15.79 -6.39
N HIS A 352 -9.15 15.00 -7.19
CA HIS A 352 -9.02 13.54 -7.19
C HIS A 352 -7.65 13.10 -7.71
N LEU A 353 -7.12 13.78 -8.75
CA LEU A 353 -5.79 13.51 -9.29
C LEU A 353 -4.69 13.77 -8.25
N ILE A 354 -4.79 14.89 -7.52
CA ILE A 354 -3.82 15.25 -6.48
C ILE A 354 -3.90 14.27 -5.32
N LEU A 355 -5.11 13.94 -4.85
CA LEU A 355 -5.27 12.97 -3.77
C LEU A 355 -4.74 11.59 -4.18
N ALA A 356 -5.01 11.14 -5.41
CA ALA A 356 -4.47 9.89 -5.93
C ALA A 356 -2.93 9.87 -5.88
N HIS A 357 -2.28 10.96 -6.29
CA HIS A 357 -0.83 11.10 -6.23
C HIS A 357 -0.28 11.05 -4.80
N LEU A 358 -1.00 11.62 -3.83
CA LEU A 358 -0.60 11.53 -2.42
C LEU A 358 -0.69 10.11 -1.87
N PHE A 359 -1.42 9.20 -2.50
CA PHE A 359 -1.42 7.77 -2.19
C PHE A 359 -0.43 6.96 -3.04
N ASP A 360 0.29 7.58 -3.98
CA ASP A 360 1.43 6.92 -4.63
C ASP A 360 2.53 6.74 -3.57
N LYS A 361 2.86 5.51 -3.22
CA LYS A 361 3.83 5.16 -2.17
C LYS A 361 5.27 5.27 -2.71
N PRO A 362 6.01 6.38 -2.49
CA PRO A 362 7.25 6.63 -3.22
C PRO A 362 8.39 5.69 -2.80
N CYS A 363 8.39 5.24 -1.54
CA CYS A 363 9.38 4.28 -1.04
C CYS A 363 9.31 2.91 -1.73
N PHE A 364 8.15 2.54 -2.29
CA PHE A 364 7.98 1.30 -3.06
C PHE A 364 8.10 1.55 -4.56
N LEU A 365 7.32 2.51 -5.09
CA LEU A 365 7.33 2.84 -6.52
C LEU A 365 8.69 3.38 -6.99
N GLY A 366 9.44 4.05 -6.11
CA GLY A 366 10.79 4.54 -6.39
C GLY A 366 11.79 3.40 -6.66
N LEU A 367 11.65 2.25 -5.99
CA LEU A 367 12.49 1.07 -6.25
C LEU A 367 12.23 0.51 -7.65
N LEU A 368 10.95 0.43 -8.03
CA LEU A 368 10.53 -0.01 -9.36
C LEU A 368 10.94 0.99 -10.45
N ALA A 369 10.89 2.30 -10.14
CA ALA A 369 11.28 3.37 -11.05
C ALA A 369 12.77 3.31 -11.41
N VAL A 370 13.63 2.91 -10.47
CA VAL A 370 15.07 2.67 -10.71
C VAL A 370 15.38 1.24 -11.16
N GLN A 371 14.35 0.44 -11.46
CA GLN A 371 14.47 -0.94 -11.93
C GLN A 371 15.27 -1.86 -10.97
N ALA A 372 15.06 -1.70 -9.67
CA ALA A 372 15.66 -2.55 -8.65
C ALA A 372 14.68 -3.67 -8.23
N ASP A 373 15.08 -4.94 -8.40
CA ASP A 373 14.37 -6.08 -7.81
C ASP A 373 14.69 -6.13 -6.31
N SER A 374 13.85 -5.47 -5.53
CA SER A 374 13.85 -5.53 -4.08
C SER A 374 12.44 -5.80 -3.60
N LEU A 375 11.79 -6.87 -4.10
CA LEU A 375 10.47 -7.27 -3.62
C LEU A 375 10.49 -8.08 -2.32
N SER A 376 11.59 -8.80 -2.04
CA SER A 376 11.73 -9.64 -0.83
C SER A 376 11.30 -8.91 0.44
N ASN A 377 10.55 -9.60 1.27
CA ASN A 377 9.99 -9.16 2.56
C ASN A 377 8.89 -8.09 2.47
N PHE A 378 8.41 -7.71 1.28
CA PHE A 378 7.17 -6.94 1.16
C PHE A 378 5.96 -7.86 1.24
N HIS A 379 4.93 -7.41 1.97
CA HIS A 379 3.62 -8.05 1.93
C HIS A 379 3.04 -7.86 0.52
N SER A 380 2.82 -8.96 -0.18
CA SER A 380 2.60 -8.97 -1.62
C SER A 380 1.32 -8.22 -1.98
N ASN A 381 0.20 -8.62 -1.34
CA ASN A 381 -1.11 -8.05 -1.63
C ASN A 381 -1.28 -6.58 -1.17
N THR A 382 -0.48 -6.10 -0.22
CA THR A 382 -0.43 -4.67 0.13
C THR A 382 0.16 -3.83 -1.00
N HIS A 383 1.13 -4.38 -1.75
CA HIS A 383 1.94 -3.61 -2.70
C HIS A 383 1.47 -3.74 -4.15
N ILE A 384 0.90 -4.88 -4.57
CA ILE A 384 0.39 -5.05 -5.95
C ILE A 384 -0.65 -3.95 -6.30
N PRO A 385 -1.63 -3.61 -5.43
CA PRO A 385 -2.61 -2.55 -5.74
C PRO A 385 -1.99 -1.15 -5.93
N ILE A 386 -0.84 -0.88 -5.30
CA ILE A 386 -0.11 0.38 -5.50
C ILE A 386 0.42 0.45 -6.93
N VAL A 387 0.85 -0.68 -7.50
CA VAL A 387 1.27 -0.78 -8.92
C VAL A 387 0.09 -0.58 -9.86
N LEU A 388 -1.09 -1.09 -9.54
CA LEU A 388 -2.31 -0.82 -10.33
C LEU A 388 -2.58 0.69 -10.41
N GLY A 389 -2.48 1.40 -9.29
CA GLY A 389 -2.62 2.86 -9.30
C GLY A 389 -1.52 3.55 -10.08
N ALA A 390 -0.30 2.99 -10.09
CA ALA A 390 0.77 3.49 -10.93
C ALA A 390 0.45 3.34 -12.44
N GLN A 391 -0.05 2.18 -12.87
CA GLN A 391 -0.49 1.97 -14.25
C GLN A 391 -1.65 2.91 -14.61
N LYS A 392 -2.65 3.05 -13.73
CA LYS A 392 -3.77 3.99 -13.92
C LYS A 392 -3.29 5.43 -14.06
N ARG A 393 -2.28 5.84 -13.29
CA ARG A 393 -1.64 7.16 -13.44
C ARG A 393 -1.09 7.34 -14.85
N TYR A 394 -0.40 6.34 -15.41
CA TYR A 394 0.10 6.41 -16.79
C TYR A 394 -1.04 6.55 -17.80
N GLU A 395 -2.11 5.75 -17.68
CA GLU A 395 -3.27 5.85 -18.59
C GLU A 395 -3.91 7.24 -18.57
N VAL A 396 -3.96 7.87 -17.39
CA VAL A 396 -4.61 9.15 -17.17
C VAL A 396 -3.71 10.33 -17.57
N THR A 397 -2.42 10.25 -17.27
CA THR A 397 -1.48 11.40 -17.37
C THR A 397 -0.50 11.28 -18.52
N GLY A 398 -0.27 10.08 -19.05
CA GLY A 398 0.75 9.79 -20.04
C GLY A 398 2.19 9.74 -19.51
N ASP A 399 2.40 9.74 -18.18
CA ASP A 399 3.74 9.72 -17.57
C ASP A 399 4.51 8.41 -17.88
N PRO A 400 5.53 8.41 -18.76
CA PRO A 400 6.20 7.18 -19.18
C PRO A 400 7.00 6.52 -18.06
N LEU A 401 7.34 7.25 -16.98
CA LEU A 401 7.97 6.65 -15.80
C LEU A 401 7.06 5.57 -15.20
N TYR A 402 5.76 5.87 -15.11
CA TYR A 402 4.76 4.99 -14.51
C TYR A 402 4.43 3.79 -15.40
N LYS A 403 4.55 3.94 -16.73
CA LYS A 403 4.57 2.80 -17.66
C LYS A 403 5.77 1.89 -17.38
N GLY A 404 6.97 2.46 -17.21
CA GLY A 404 8.19 1.72 -16.93
C GLY A 404 8.12 0.93 -15.62
N ILE A 405 7.54 1.54 -14.57
CA ILE A 405 7.28 0.88 -13.28
C ILE A 405 6.42 -0.38 -13.45
N GLY A 406 5.29 -0.27 -14.15
CA GLY A 406 4.37 -1.40 -14.33
C GLY A 406 4.99 -2.55 -15.14
N ILE A 407 5.68 -2.23 -16.23
CA ILE A 407 6.38 -3.23 -17.05
C ILE A 407 7.45 -3.95 -16.24
N PHE A 408 8.32 -3.19 -15.57
CA PHE A 408 9.40 -3.77 -14.77
C PHE A 408 8.86 -4.66 -13.64
N PHE A 409 7.81 -4.20 -12.95
CA PHE A 409 7.16 -5.00 -11.90
C PHE A 409 6.63 -6.34 -12.42
N MET A 410 5.93 -6.34 -13.55
CA MET A 410 5.42 -7.58 -14.15
C MET A 410 6.56 -8.52 -14.56
N ASP A 411 7.63 -7.97 -15.15
CA ASP A 411 8.80 -8.74 -15.57
C ASP A 411 9.51 -9.41 -14.39
N ILE A 412 9.74 -8.69 -13.29
CA ILE A 412 10.39 -9.28 -12.10
C ILE A 412 9.51 -10.32 -11.43
N VAL A 413 8.20 -10.07 -11.26
CA VAL A 413 7.32 -11.05 -10.61
C VAL A 413 7.29 -12.34 -11.42
N ASN A 414 7.10 -12.26 -12.74
CA ASN A 414 7.06 -13.43 -13.62
C ASN A 414 8.40 -14.18 -13.70
N SER A 415 9.52 -13.47 -13.65
CA SER A 415 10.85 -14.09 -13.85
C SER A 415 11.50 -14.61 -12.58
N SER A 416 11.10 -14.10 -11.40
CA SER A 416 11.80 -14.43 -10.14
C SER A 416 10.89 -14.65 -8.93
N HIS A 417 9.60 -14.31 -8.95
CA HIS A 417 8.72 -14.39 -7.77
C HIS A 417 7.38 -15.13 -8.00
N ALA A 418 7.19 -15.80 -9.14
CA ALA A 418 5.97 -16.53 -9.46
C ALA A 418 6.17 -18.05 -9.49
N TYR A 419 5.19 -18.78 -8.95
CA TYR A 419 5.10 -20.23 -9.10
C TYR A 419 4.59 -20.59 -10.50
N ALA A 420 4.74 -21.86 -10.90
CA ALA A 420 4.28 -22.34 -12.20
C ALA A 420 2.76 -22.15 -12.45
N SER A 421 1.96 -22.07 -11.39
CA SER A 421 0.51 -21.79 -11.44
C SER A 421 0.17 -20.30 -11.58
N GLY A 422 1.16 -19.41 -11.61
CA GLY A 422 0.97 -17.95 -11.74
C GLY A 422 0.70 -17.23 -10.41
N GLY A 423 0.45 -17.95 -9.32
CA GLY A 423 0.39 -17.34 -8.00
C GLY A 423 1.76 -16.92 -7.50
N THR A 424 1.77 -16.01 -6.54
CA THR A 424 2.97 -15.47 -5.91
C THR A 424 2.79 -15.47 -4.39
N SER A 425 3.87 -15.20 -3.66
CA SER A 425 3.93 -15.13 -2.19
C SER A 425 3.89 -16.48 -1.44
N VAL A 426 4.44 -16.44 -0.23
CA VAL A 426 4.20 -17.42 0.83
C VAL A 426 4.06 -16.72 2.17
N GLY A 427 3.08 -17.15 2.96
CA GLY A 427 2.70 -16.47 4.20
C GLY A 427 2.32 -14.99 3.96
N GLU A 428 1.78 -14.67 2.78
CA GLU A 428 1.41 -13.32 2.30
C GLU A 428 2.59 -12.43 1.82
N PHE A 429 3.86 -12.87 1.96
CA PHE A 429 5.04 -12.08 1.58
C PHE A 429 5.76 -12.62 0.33
N TRP A 430 6.41 -11.73 -0.41
CA TRP A 430 7.46 -12.14 -1.34
C TRP A 430 8.71 -12.50 -0.55
N LEU A 431 9.34 -13.62 -0.88
CA LEU A 431 10.63 -14.02 -0.34
C LEU A 431 11.73 -13.82 -1.38
N ASP A 432 12.92 -14.38 -1.15
CA ASP A 432 14.05 -14.16 -2.03
C ASP A 432 13.80 -14.66 -3.46
N PRO A 433 14.19 -13.87 -4.48
CA PRO A 433 13.91 -14.19 -5.88
C PRO A 433 14.56 -15.52 -6.25
N LYS A 434 13.85 -16.33 -7.05
CA LYS A 434 14.31 -17.63 -7.57
C LYS A 434 14.55 -18.72 -6.51
N HIS A 435 14.07 -18.53 -5.28
CA HIS A 435 14.14 -19.50 -4.19
C HIS A 435 12.76 -20.08 -3.79
N LEU A 436 11.75 -19.98 -4.67
CA LEU A 436 10.37 -20.34 -4.36
C LEU A 436 10.16 -21.81 -3.91
N ALA A 437 11.01 -22.72 -4.39
CA ALA A 437 10.94 -24.14 -4.00
C ALA A 437 11.37 -24.36 -2.54
N ASP A 438 12.31 -23.55 -2.04
CA ASP A 438 12.83 -23.64 -0.67
C ASP A 438 11.81 -23.17 0.36
N THR A 439 10.77 -22.46 -0.09
CA THR A 439 9.82 -21.76 0.77
C THR A 439 8.41 -22.31 0.66
N LEU A 440 8.20 -23.45 0.00
CA LEU A 440 6.89 -24.07 -0.14
C LEU A 440 6.28 -24.41 1.22
N SER A 441 5.03 -23.99 1.44
CA SER A 441 4.26 -24.26 2.65
C SER A 441 2.76 -24.41 2.37
N THR A 442 1.96 -24.67 3.41
CA THR A 442 0.50 -24.70 3.30
C THR A 442 -0.12 -23.33 3.02
N GLU A 443 0.60 -22.24 3.29
CA GLU A 443 0.15 -20.85 3.13
C GLU A 443 0.79 -20.17 1.90
N THR A 444 0.95 -20.91 0.81
CA THR A 444 1.55 -20.40 -0.43
C THR A 444 0.47 -19.92 -1.40
N GLN A 445 0.75 -18.89 -2.21
CA GLN A 445 -0.14 -18.41 -3.29
C GLN A 445 -1.49 -17.88 -2.81
N GLU A 446 -1.49 -16.86 -1.94
CA GLU A 446 -2.71 -16.14 -1.54
C GLU A 446 -3.49 -15.66 -2.77
N SER A 447 -4.77 -16.04 -2.89
CA SER A 447 -5.61 -15.74 -4.07
C SER A 447 -5.74 -14.26 -4.40
N CYS A 448 -5.71 -13.36 -3.41
CA CYS A 448 -5.78 -11.91 -3.65
C CYS A 448 -4.59 -11.42 -4.49
N THR A 449 -3.41 -12.03 -4.29
CA THR A 449 -2.22 -11.67 -5.07
C THR A 449 -2.42 -12.01 -6.53
N THR A 450 -2.91 -13.21 -6.84
CA THR A 450 -3.24 -13.63 -8.21
C THR A 450 -4.31 -12.74 -8.83
N TYR A 451 -5.39 -12.43 -8.11
CA TYR A 451 -6.44 -11.51 -8.57
C TYR A 451 -5.86 -10.14 -8.96
N ASN A 452 -5.03 -9.54 -8.10
CA ASN A 452 -4.43 -8.23 -8.39
C ASN A 452 -3.36 -8.32 -9.49
N MET A 453 -2.60 -9.41 -9.60
CA MET A 453 -1.67 -9.63 -10.71
C MET A 453 -2.38 -9.74 -12.06
N LEU A 454 -3.57 -10.36 -12.11
CA LEU A 454 -4.42 -10.39 -13.32
C LEU A 454 -4.92 -9.00 -13.72
N LYS A 455 -5.06 -8.07 -12.76
CA LYS A 455 -5.37 -6.67 -13.07
C LYS A 455 -4.14 -5.90 -13.58
N VAL A 456 -2.93 -6.32 -13.20
CA VAL A 456 -1.67 -5.70 -13.64
C VAL A 456 -1.31 -6.10 -15.08
N SER A 457 -1.57 -7.36 -15.43
CA SER A 457 -1.30 -7.93 -16.77
C SER A 457 -2.12 -7.27 -17.87
#